data_AF-A0A1A5YJN6-F1
#
_entry.id   AF-A0A1A5YJN6-F1
#
_cell.length_a   1.000
_cell.length_b   1.000
_cell.length_c   1.000
_cell.angle_alpha   90.00
_cell.angle_beta   90.00
_cell.angle_gamma   90.00
#
_symmetry.space_group_name_H-M   'P 1'
#
loop_
_entity.id
_entity.type
_entity.pdbx_description
1 polymer ?
#
loop_
_entity_poly.entity_id
_entity_poly.type
_entity_poly.pdbx_seq_one_letter_code
_entity_poly.pdbx_strand_id
1 'polypeptide(L)'
;MSIGKRDESSRPASRKGIWEGVLDSLFRRVGKGRKEAEAQEEPAEELMQLVQRVEGVVTVQSLKAREQGHYVVAEIVISVNPRITVLEGQEIAKRVKLLLMHRFLHLSEVSIYVEPYDPGYPYKSNHDPNQEQMPTLLQ
;
A
#
# COMPACT_ATOMS: atom_id res chain seq x y z
N MET A 1 -51.04 26.76 7.71
CA MET A 1 -50.01 26.64 8.77
C MET A 1 -48.71 26.29 8.10
N SER A 2 -47.82 27.27 7.97
CA SER A 2 -46.41 27.10 7.60
C SER A 2 -45.60 26.67 8.83
N ILE A 3 -44.30 26.37 8.63
CA ILE A 3 -43.22 26.05 9.59
C ILE A 3 -42.87 24.54 9.51
N GLY A 4 -41.67 24.08 9.14
CA GLY A 4 -40.39 24.75 8.90
C GLY A 4 -39.40 23.86 8.14
N LYS A 5 -38.43 24.51 7.49
CA LYS A 5 -37.30 23.95 6.73
C LYS A 5 -36.19 23.37 7.62
N ARG A 6 -35.31 22.55 6.99
CA ARG A 6 -33.84 22.42 7.23
C ARG A 6 -33.43 21.67 8.52
N ASP A 7 -32.33 20.91 8.61
CA ASP A 7 -30.96 20.95 8.05
C ASP A 7 -30.42 19.51 7.87
N GLU A 8 -29.68 19.16 6.81
CA GLU A 8 -28.22 19.37 6.59
C GLU A 8 -27.31 18.66 7.61
N SER A 9 -26.41 17.81 7.08
CA SER A 9 -25.12 17.40 7.65
C SER A 9 -25.09 16.48 8.87
N SER A 10 -24.55 15.27 8.66
CA SER A 10 -23.40 14.79 9.45
C SER A 10 -22.83 13.52 8.82
N ARG A 11 -21.79 13.70 7.99
CA ARG A 11 -20.81 12.66 7.69
C ARG A 11 -20.09 12.32 9.00
N PRO A 12 -19.99 11.05 9.43
CA PRO A 12 -19.05 10.74 10.51
C PRO A 12 -17.63 10.72 9.92
N ALA A 13 -16.99 11.86 10.14
CA ALA A 13 -15.57 12.10 10.32
C ALA A 13 -14.67 10.85 10.19
N SER A 14 -13.91 10.85 9.09
CA SER A 14 -12.60 10.22 8.97
C SER A 14 -11.80 10.44 10.25
N ARG A 15 -11.70 9.41 11.09
CA ARG A 15 -10.74 9.37 12.20
C ARG A 15 -9.34 9.28 11.58
N LYS A 16 -8.74 10.45 11.34
CA LYS A 16 -7.31 10.61 11.05
C LYS A 16 -6.52 10.06 12.24
N GLY A 17 -6.19 8.78 12.14
CA GLY A 17 -5.38 8.08 13.11
C GLY A 17 -3.99 8.69 13.16
N ILE A 18 -3.44 8.67 14.36
CA ILE A 18 -2.11 9.12 14.81
C ILE A 18 -0.97 8.65 13.88
N TRP A 19 -1.23 7.63 13.06
CA TRP A 19 -0.42 7.06 12.00
C TRP A 19 0.04 8.06 10.93
N GLU A 20 -0.78 9.03 10.53
CA GLU A 20 -0.36 10.07 9.57
C GLU A 20 0.85 10.85 10.10
N GLY A 21 0.92 11.12 11.40
CA GLY A 21 2.02 11.89 11.98
C GLY A 21 3.31 11.09 12.14
N VAL A 22 3.20 9.79 12.43
CA VAL A 22 4.37 8.91 12.62
C VAL A 22 4.90 8.41 11.27
N LEU A 23 4.00 8.05 10.36
CA LEU A 23 4.34 7.74 8.96
C LEU A 23 4.86 8.99 8.28
N ASP A 24 4.18 10.13 8.34
CA ASP A 24 4.74 11.36 7.76
C ASP A 24 6.03 11.79 8.48
N SER A 25 6.26 11.50 9.77
CA SER A 25 7.58 11.78 10.38
C SER A 25 8.69 10.85 9.87
N LEU A 26 8.37 9.58 9.61
CA LEU A 26 9.29 8.59 9.04
C LEU A 26 9.51 8.81 7.52
N PHE A 27 8.48 9.23 6.78
CA PHE A 27 8.52 9.60 5.38
C PHE A 27 9.14 11.00 5.17
N ARG A 28 8.90 12.00 6.04
CA ARG A 28 9.37 13.40 5.91
C ARG A 28 10.85 13.58 6.26
N ARG A 29 11.54 12.57 6.83
CA ARG A 29 13.01 12.58 6.87
C ARG A 29 13.63 12.21 5.51
N VAL A 30 12.82 11.77 4.54
CA VAL A 30 13.20 11.63 3.13
C VAL A 30 12.51 12.73 2.32
N GLY A 31 13.22 13.84 2.10
CA GLY A 31 12.94 14.72 0.95
C GLY A 31 12.30 16.09 1.24
N LYS A 32 12.99 16.95 1.98
CA LYS A 32 13.00 18.39 1.63
C LYS A 32 14.32 18.71 0.96
N GLY A 33 14.36 18.53 -0.36
CA GLY A 33 15.51 18.90 -1.18
C GLY A 33 15.75 17.87 -2.28
N ARG A 34 15.71 18.37 -3.52
CA ARG A 34 16.06 17.73 -4.79
C ARG A 34 15.00 16.82 -5.43
N LYS A 35 14.26 17.45 -6.35
CA LYS A 35 14.15 16.91 -7.71
C LYS A 35 15.55 16.52 -8.18
N GLU A 36 15.86 15.24 -8.25
CA GLU A 36 16.99 14.67 -9.00
C GLU A 36 16.81 13.15 -8.95
N ALA A 37 15.98 12.66 -9.86
CA ALA A 37 16.12 11.36 -10.50
C ALA A 37 15.02 11.30 -11.57
N GLU A 38 15.30 11.85 -12.75
CA GLU A 38 14.95 11.15 -14.00
C GLU A 38 15.72 9.82 -14.00
N ALA A 39 15.40 8.92 -13.07
CA ALA A 39 15.70 7.52 -13.23
C ALA A 39 14.62 7.06 -14.21
N GLN A 40 15.00 6.89 -15.47
CA GLN A 40 14.26 6.28 -16.57
C GLN A 40 12.83 5.90 -16.15
N GLU A 41 11.83 6.69 -16.54
CA GLU A 41 10.44 6.46 -16.12
C GLU A 41 9.89 5.11 -16.65
N GLU A 42 10.48 4.58 -17.73
CA GLU A 42 10.05 3.34 -18.37
C GLU A 42 10.18 2.07 -17.47
N PRO A 43 11.31 1.77 -16.81
CA PRO A 43 11.40 0.61 -15.92
C PRO A 43 10.47 0.66 -14.70
N ALA A 44 10.16 1.86 -14.18
CA ALA A 44 9.31 1.99 -13.00
C ALA A 44 7.84 1.63 -13.28
N GLU A 45 7.33 2.00 -14.45
CA GLU A 45 5.98 1.66 -14.87
C GLU A 45 5.80 0.16 -15.11
N GLU A 46 6.78 -0.49 -15.76
CA GLU A 46 6.75 -1.94 -15.97
C GLU A 46 6.77 -2.71 -14.65
N LEU A 47 7.61 -2.28 -13.70
CA LEU A 47 7.63 -2.83 -12.34
C LEU A 47 6.26 -2.70 -11.68
N MET A 48 5.68 -1.50 -11.71
CA MET A 48 4.38 -1.24 -11.09
C MET A 48 3.27 -2.10 -11.69
N GLN A 49 3.17 -2.16 -13.03
CA GLN A 49 2.18 -2.98 -13.73
C GLN A 49 2.33 -4.45 -13.38
N LEU A 50 3.57 -4.92 -13.24
CA LEU A 50 3.85 -6.31 -12.93
C LEU A 50 3.45 -6.66 -11.49
N VAL A 51 3.77 -5.81 -10.52
CA VAL A 51 3.37 -5.99 -9.11
C VAL A 51 1.84 -5.96 -8.97
N GLN A 52 1.17 -5.05 -9.69
CA GLN A 52 -0.29 -4.91 -9.65
C GLN A 52 -1.04 -6.14 -10.17
N ARG A 53 -0.39 -7.02 -10.94
CA ARG A 53 -0.96 -8.27 -11.45
C ARG A 53 -0.86 -9.44 -10.45
N VAL A 54 -0.12 -9.26 -9.35
CA VAL A 54 0.04 -10.32 -8.34
C VAL A 54 -1.24 -10.46 -7.54
N GLU A 55 -1.73 -11.70 -7.41
CA GLU A 55 -2.92 -12.01 -6.62
C GLU A 55 -2.73 -11.59 -5.16
N GLY A 56 -3.74 -10.88 -4.63
CA GLY A 56 -3.73 -10.36 -3.26
C GLY A 56 -3.21 -8.92 -3.12
N VAL A 57 -2.54 -8.39 -4.15
CA VAL A 57 -2.19 -6.96 -4.20
C VAL A 57 -3.42 -6.16 -4.60
N VAL A 58 -3.85 -5.25 -3.72
CA VAL A 58 -4.97 -4.32 -4.00
C VAL A 58 -4.44 -3.12 -4.78
N THR A 59 -3.37 -2.51 -4.29
CA THR A 59 -2.70 -1.38 -4.96
C THR A 59 -1.22 -1.34 -4.58
N VAL A 60 -0.41 -0.71 -5.43
CA VAL A 60 0.95 -0.29 -5.10
C VAL A 60 0.89 1.14 -4.57
N GLN A 61 1.34 1.39 -3.35
CA GLN A 61 1.30 2.72 -2.72
C GLN A 61 2.52 3.55 -3.06
N SER A 62 3.68 2.92 -3.12
CA SER A 62 4.95 3.57 -3.40
C SER A 62 5.91 2.57 -4.02
N LEU A 63 6.65 3.01 -5.02
CA LEU A 63 7.78 2.28 -5.60
C LEU A 63 8.96 3.25 -5.68
N LYS A 64 10.07 2.88 -5.04
CA LYS A 64 11.32 3.64 -5.08
C LYS A 64 12.42 2.71 -5.57
N ALA A 65 12.92 2.96 -6.77
CA ALA A 65 14.11 2.31 -7.28
C ALA A 65 15.30 3.25 -7.11
N ARG A 66 16.41 2.73 -6.61
CA ARG A 66 17.68 3.45 -6.47
C ARG A 66 18.77 2.68 -7.18
N GLU A 67 19.48 3.34 -8.06
CA GLU A 67 20.68 2.78 -8.67
C GLU A 67 21.85 2.86 -7.70
N GLN A 68 22.52 1.73 -7.51
CA GLN A 68 23.75 1.61 -6.75
C GLN A 68 24.83 0.98 -7.64
N GLY A 69 25.54 1.82 -8.37
CA GLY A 69 26.56 1.39 -9.33
C GLY A 69 25.94 0.67 -10.52
N HIS A 70 26.19 -0.63 -10.64
CA HIS A 70 25.67 -1.47 -11.73
C HIS A 70 24.36 -2.22 -11.38
N TYR A 71 23.82 -2.00 -10.17
CA TYR A 71 22.65 -2.71 -9.69
C TYR A 71 21.58 -1.75 -9.21
N VAL A 72 20.34 -2.22 -9.18
CA VAL A 72 19.18 -1.46 -8.73
C VAL A 72 18.64 -2.09 -7.44
N VAL A 73 18.41 -1.26 -6.43
CA VAL A 73 17.72 -1.63 -5.20
C VAL A 73 16.31 -1.06 -5.24
N ALA A 74 15.30 -1.89 -5.04
CA ALA A 74 13.90 -1.49 -5.08
C ALA A 74 13.23 -1.60 -3.71
N GLU A 75 12.52 -0.54 -3.33
CA GLU A 75 11.69 -0.49 -2.14
C GLU A 75 10.24 -0.27 -2.56
N ILE A 76 9.34 -1.17 -2.18
CA ILE A 76 7.96 -1.18 -2.65
C ILE A 76 7.02 -1.34 -1.46
N VAL A 77 6.00 -0.49 -1.42
CA VAL A 77 4.91 -0.57 -0.46
C VAL A 77 3.67 -1.04 -1.21
N ILE A 78 3.13 -2.19 -0.82
CA ILE A 78 1.90 -2.74 -1.37
C ILE A 78 0.79 -2.70 -0.33
N SER A 79 -0.43 -2.44 -0.78
CA SER A 79 -1.61 -2.60 0.06
C SER A 79 -2.33 -3.90 -0.24
N VAL A 80 -2.74 -4.57 0.83
CA VAL A 80 -3.48 -5.83 0.79
C VAL A 80 -4.81 -5.71 1.54
N ASN A 81 -5.70 -6.69 1.37
CA ASN A 81 -6.95 -6.72 2.11
C ASN A 81 -6.65 -6.83 3.63
N PRO A 82 -7.14 -5.91 4.49
CA PRO A 82 -6.90 -5.93 5.93
C PRO A 82 -7.47 -7.15 6.66
N ARG A 83 -8.34 -7.93 6.00
CA ARG A 83 -8.96 -9.14 6.56
C ARG A 83 -8.13 -10.41 6.35
N ILE A 84 -7.01 -10.34 5.63
CA ILE A 84 -6.09 -11.49 5.51
C ILE A 84 -5.20 -11.58 6.73
N THR A 85 -4.69 -12.78 7.00
CA THR A 85 -3.72 -13.02 8.06
C THR A 85 -2.36 -12.38 7.73
N VAL A 86 -1.57 -12.12 8.78
CA VAL A 86 -0.18 -11.63 8.62
C VAL A 86 0.66 -12.61 7.77
N LEU A 87 0.42 -13.92 7.91
CA LEU A 87 1.09 -14.95 7.13
C LEU A 87 0.73 -14.84 5.63
N GLU A 88 -0.55 -14.66 5.30
CA GLU A 88 -0.98 -14.45 3.91
C GLU A 88 -0.38 -13.17 3.32
N GLY A 89 -0.33 -12.08 4.09
CA GLY A 89 0.35 -10.84 3.70
C GLY A 89 1.84 -11.06 3.40
N GLN A 90 2.54 -11.81 4.26
CA GLN A 90 3.94 -12.17 4.06
C GLN A 90 4.14 -13.01 2.78
N GLU A 91 3.26 -13.97 2.52
CA GLU A 91 3.33 -14.79 1.31
C GLU A 91 3.08 -13.97 0.04
N ILE A 92 2.17 -13.00 0.05
CA ILE A 92 1.99 -12.05 -1.06
C ILE A 92 3.28 -11.26 -1.29
N ALA A 93 3.87 -10.69 -0.23
CA ALA A 93 5.12 -9.94 -0.33
C ALA A 93 6.27 -10.78 -0.92
N LYS A 94 6.39 -12.04 -0.47
CA LYS A 94 7.38 -12.99 -0.98
C LYS A 94 7.17 -13.30 -2.47
N ARG A 95 5.92 -13.52 -2.90
CA ARG A 95 5.59 -13.75 -4.31
C ARG A 95 5.96 -12.54 -5.17
N VAL A 96 5.61 -11.34 -4.73
CA VAL A 96 6.00 -10.08 -5.40
C VAL A 96 7.52 -9.99 -5.53
N LYS A 97 8.26 -10.17 -4.44
CA LYS A 97 9.72 -10.12 -4.44
C LYS A 97 10.34 -11.10 -5.44
N LEU A 98 9.94 -12.37 -5.38
CA LEU A 98 10.46 -13.41 -6.27
C LEU A 98 10.16 -13.10 -7.74
N LEU A 99 8.95 -12.62 -8.02
CA LEU A 99 8.52 -12.29 -9.36
C LEU A 99 9.33 -11.13 -9.96
N LEU A 100 9.62 -10.09 -9.16
CA LEU A 100 10.46 -8.97 -9.57
C LEU A 100 11.91 -9.40 -9.81
N MET A 101 12.50 -10.15 -8.87
CA MET A 101 13.87 -10.65 -9.02
C MET A 101 14.03 -11.59 -10.21
N HIS A 102 13.00 -12.35 -10.57
CA HIS A 102 13.04 -13.23 -11.75
C HIS A 102 12.88 -12.46 -13.07
N ARG A 103 12.07 -11.40 -13.10
CA ARG A 103 11.82 -10.63 -14.33
C ARG A 103 12.94 -9.63 -14.62
N PHE A 104 13.55 -9.05 -13.61
CA PHE A 104 14.52 -7.97 -13.74
C PHE A 104 15.87 -8.37 -13.14
N LEU A 105 16.77 -8.86 -14.00
CA LEU A 105 18.10 -9.35 -13.60
C LEU A 105 19.03 -8.26 -13.02
N HIS A 106 18.72 -6.99 -13.26
CA HIS A 106 19.47 -5.85 -12.72
C HIS A 106 19.04 -5.47 -11.28
N LEU A 107 17.95 -6.04 -10.76
CA LEU A 107 17.55 -5.87 -9.36
C LEU A 107 18.43 -6.74 -8.48
N SER A 108 19.31 -6.13 -7.69
CA SER A 108 20.13 -6.85 -6.70
C SER A 108 19.36 -7.16 -5.43
N GLU A 109 18.53 -6.20 -4.99
CA GLU A 109 17.79 -6.30 -3.74
C GLU A 109 16.41 -5.66 -3.88
N VAL A 110 15.41 -6.35 -3.31
CA VAL A 110 14.02 -5.89 -3.30
C VAL A 110 13.45 -6.03 -1.89
N SER A 111 12.93 -4.93 -1.38
CA SER A 111 12.25 -4.84 -0.08
C SER A 111 10.78 -4.51 -0.30
N ILE A 112 9.90 -5.39 0.21
CA ILE A 112 8.46 -5.27 0.08
C ILE A 112 7.86 -5.04 1.47
N TYR A 113 7.12 -3.94 1.61
CA TYR A 113 6.35 -3.60 2.81
C TYR A 113 4.87 -3.79 2.53
N VAL A 114 4.16 -4.40 3.49
CA VAL A 114 2.74 -4.71 3.37
C VAL A 114 1.96 -3.81 4.30
N GLU A 115 1.00 -3.10 3.73
CA GLU A 115 0.08 -2.24 4.47
C GLU A 115 -1.37 -2.69 4.26
N PRO A 116 -2.25 -2.52 5.25
CA PRO A 116 -3.68 -2.74 5.03
C PRO A 116 -4.25 -1.67 4.11
N TYR A 117 -5.13 -2.06 3.18
CA TYR A 117 -5.96 -1.14 2.43
C TYR A 117 -7.24 -0.75 3.19
N ASP A 118 -8.03 0.18 2.66
CA ASP A 118 -9.27 0.67 3.29
C ASP A 118 -10.31 -0.44 3.50
N PRO A 119 -10.70 -0.77 4.75
CA PRO A 119 -11.70 -1.79 5.06
C PRO A 119 -13.07 -1.60 4.38
N GLY A 120 -13.40 -0.38 3.95
CA GLY A 120 -14.61 -0.05 3.21
C GLY A 120 -14.58 -0.43 1.72
N TYR A 121 -13.42 -0.85 1.20
CA TYR A 121 -13.29 -1.26 -0.19
C TYR A 121 -13.93 -2.64 -0.42
N PRO A 122 -14.70 -2.84 -1.50
CA PRO A 122 -15.32 -4.13 -1.78
C PRO A 122 -14.27 -5.14 -2.25
N TYR A 123 -13.76 -5.93 -1.31
CA TYR A 123 -12.83 -7.01 -1.61
C TYR A 123 -13.56 -8.22 -2.18
N LYS A 124 -12.99 -8.83 -3.23
CA LYS A 124 -13.42 -10.14 -3.75
C LYS A 124 -12.91 -11.24 -2.81
N SER A 125 -13.46 -11.31 -1.60
CA SER A 125 -13.07 -12.34 -0.63
C SER A 125 -13.98 -13.57 -0.75
N ASN A 126 -13.40 -14.78 -0.68
CA ASN A 126 -14.10 -16.06 -0.47
C ASN A 126 -14.68 -16.19 0.95
N HIS A 127 -15.12 -15.09 1.55
CA HIS A 127 -15.29 -14.99 2.99
C HIS A 127 -16.76 -15.08 3.39
N ASP A 128 -17.01 -16.03 4.30
CA ASP A 128 -18.29 -16.31 4.92
C ASP A 128 -18.78 -15.08 5.72
N PRO A 129 -19.98 -14.54 5.44
CA PRO A 129 -20.52 -13.37 6.12
C PRO A 129 -20.65 -13.53 7.65
N ASN A 130 -20.43 -14.73 8.20
CA ASN A 130 -20.47 -15.01 9.63
C ASN A 130 -19.17 -14.75 10.42
N GLN A 131 -18.04 -14.34 9.82
CA GLN A 131 -16.90 -13.99 10.69
C GLN A 131 -17.13 -12.63 11.34
N GLU A 132 -17.49 -12.68 12.63
CA GLU A 132 -17.69 -11.52 13.48
C GLU A 132 -16.50 -10.57 13.41
N GLN A 133 -16.82 -9.28 13.32
CA GLN A 133 -15.87 -8.19 13.25
C GLN A 133 -15.05 -8.15 14.54
N MET A 134 -13.88 -8.80 14.54
CA MET A 134 -13.02 -8.82 15.72
C MET A 134 -12.58 -7.39 16.04
N PRO A 135 -12.86 -6.87 17.25
CA PRO A 135 -12.41 -5.55 17.62
C PRO A 135 -10.88 -5.54 17.66
N THR A 136 -10.26 -4.64 16.90
CA THR A 136 -8.82 -4.38 17.04
C THR A 136 -8.54 -3.93 18.47
N LEU A 137 -7.42 -4.36 19.06
CA LEU A 137 -7.00 -4.14 20.46
C LEU A 137 -6.72 -2.67 20.86
N LEU A 138 -7.35 -1.70 20.19
CA LEU A 138 -7.28 -0.29 20.53
C LEU A 138 -8.57 0.08 21.26
N GLN A 139 -8.58 -0.10 22.58
CA GLN A 139 -9.59 0.44 23.50
C GLN A 139 -9.16 1.81 24.03
#